data_AF-A0A7K4FPM0-F1
#
_entry.id   AF-A0A7K4FPM0-F1
#
_cell.length_a   1.000
_cell.length_b   1.000
_cell.length_c   1.000
_cell.angle_alpha   90.00
_cell.angle_beta   90.00
_cell.angle_gamma   90.00
#
_symmetry.space_group_name_H-M   'P 1'
#
loop_
_entity.id
_entity.type
_entity.pdbx_description
1 polymer ?
#
loop_
_entity_poly.entity_id
_entity_poly.type
_entity_poly.pdbx_seq_one_letter_code
_entity_poly.pdbx_strand_id
1 'polypeptide(L)'
;PKYREYTGHNRSSLSSISRERSTVVKSITAIKNYIHSDLAAVFPEFTDLYSINSAAGMAILYEYATPYSILNAGIDNIIKSIKKASKGHYRIEDINRLMETAENSIGIPDKDDAYKFKIRMNISRLRDEMNNLKNIENEIISRSSNNGDVNNLTNLRGLGIINSAIIVSEIGNIEQFESALKLQSYAGKCPDIEGSGGKTHSKGITHVRNKFLSNAVYESAISLVMNKNKEFYDIFNREIGKKKSNVQAYIAVSKRLLFHIY
;
A
#
# COMPACT_ATOMS: atom_id res chain seq x y z
N PRO A 1 26.86 -31.91 6.59
CA PRO A 1 25.64 -31.89 7.45
C PRO A 1 24.38 -31.78 6.59
N LYS A 2 23.68 -32.90 6.37
CA LYS A 2 22.36 -32.93 5.72
C LYS A 2 21.36 -32.32 6.69
N TYR A 3 20.90 -31.10 6.43
CA TYR A 3 19.76 -30.53 7.13
C TYR A 3 18.57 -31.47 6.91
N ARG A 4 17.98 -31.99 7.98
CA ARG A 4 16.68 -32.67 7.95
C ARG A 4 15.69 -31.71 7.29
N GLU A 5 15.11 -32.11 6.16
CA GLU A 5 14.00 -31.37 5.55
C GLU A 5 12.86 -31.27 6.56
N TYR A 6 12.60 -30.05 7.00
CA TYR A 6 11.43 -29.73 7.80
C TYR A 6 10.21 -29.82 6.89
N THR A 7 9.29 -30.75 7.17
CA THR A 7 8.06 -31.01 6.39
C THR A 7 6.92 -30.05 6.75
N GLY A 8 7.17 -28.98 7.50
CA GLY A 8 6.26 -27.84 7.59
C GLY A 8 6.45 -26.94 6.38
N HIS A 9 5.35 -26.43 5.78
CA HIS A 9 5.33 -25.56 4.58
C HIS A 9 6.68 -24.89 4.32
N ASN A 10 7.46 -25.44 3.39
CA ASN A 10 8.78 -24.91 3.06
C ASN A 10 8.57 -23.51 2.45
N ARG A 11 8.65 -22.48 3.29
CA ARG A 11 8.26 -21.12 2.92
C ARG A 11 9.20 -20.65 1.82
N SER A 12 8.63 -20.29 0.67
CA SER A 12 9.45 -19.77 -0.42
C SER A 12 10.18 -18.52 0.05
N SER A 13 11.45 -18.35 -0.35
CA SER A 13 12.22 -17.13 -0.06
C SER A 13 11.48 -15.87 -0.51
N LEU A 14 10.70 -15.97 -1.60
CA LEU A 14 9.86 -14.90 -2.14
C LEU A 14 8.70 -14.52 -1.21
N SER A 15 8.11 -15.47 -0.48
CA SER A 15 7.06 -15.18 0.52
C SER A 15 7.63 -14.34 1.67
N SER A 16 8.84 -14.61 2.14
CA SER A 16 9.49 -13.81 3.19
C SER A 16 9.71 -12.35 2.75
N ILE A 17 10.20 -12.14 1.52
CA ILE A 17 10.42 -10.80 0.96
C ILE A 17 9.09 -10.06 0.74
N SER A 18 8.06 -10.76 0.25
CA SER A 18 6.70 -10.23 0.06
C SER A 18 6.08 -9.77 1.38
N ARG A 19 6.31 -10.50 2.47
CA ARG A 19 5.84 -10.12 3.80
C ARG A 19 6.60 -8.93 4.36
N GLU A 20 7.91 -8.84 4.10
CA GLU A 20 8.71 -7.65 4.46
C GLU A 20 8.20 -6.40 3.75
N ARG A 21 7.86 -6.50 2.45
CA ARG A 21 7.17 -5.42 1.72
C ARG A 21 5.93 -4.93 2.46
N SER A 22 5.10 -5.86 2.95
CA SER A 22 3.88 -5.51 3.69
C SER A 22 4.18 -4.79 5.02
N THR A 23 5.27 -5.14 5.70
CA THR A 23 5.74 -4.44 6.91
C THR A 23 6.15 -3.01 6.58
N VAL A 24 6.99 -2.83 5.56
CA VAL A 24 7.46 -1.49 5.12
C VAL A 24 6.29 -0.60 4.68
N VAL A 25 5.32 -1.12 3.92
CA VAL A 25 4.11 -0.36 3.52
C VAL A 25 3.32 0.14 4.73
N LYS A 26 3.22 -0.67 5.79
CA LYS A 26 2.58 -0.26 7.04
C LYS A 26 3.38 0.79 7.79
N SER A 27 4.71 0.64 7.83
CA SER A 27 5.63 1.63 8.41
C SER A 27 5.47 2.99 7.72
N ILE A 28 5.51 3.01 6.38
CA ILE A 28 5.26 4.20 5.57
C ILE A 28 3.92 4.86 5.93
N THR A 29 2.84 4.07 6.03
CA THR A 29 1.51 4.58 6.38
C THR A 29 1.51 5.21 7.79
N ALA A 30 2.11 4.55 8.77
CA ALA A 30 2.21 5.07 10.12
C ALA A 30 3.02 6.38 10.18
N ILE A 31 4.16 6.45 9.49
CA ILE A 31 5.00 7.65 9.43
C ILE A 31 4.24 8.82 8.80
N LYS A 32 3.50 8.59 7.70
CA LYS A 32 2.65 9.62 7.09
C LYS A 32 1.60 10.14 8.07
N ASN A 33 0.95 9.25 8.82
CA ASN A 33 -0.03 9.65 9.82
C ASN A 33 0.60 10.50 10.94
N TYR A 34 1.82 10.18 11.38
CA TYR A 34 2.54 11.03 12.34
C TYR A 34 2.85 12.41 11.77
N ILE A 35 3.32 12.49 10.52
CA ILE A 35 3.56 13.78 9.84
C ILE A 35 2.27 14.58 9.72
N HIS A 36 1.17 13.96 9.27
CA HIS A 36 -0.12 14.63 9.17
C HIS A 36 -0.64 15.11 10.52
N SER A 37 -0.46 14.32 11.58
CA SER A 37 -0.84 14.71 12.94
C SER A 37 -0.05 15.91 13.43
N ASP A 38 1.26 15.95 13.16
CA ASP A 38 2.12 17.08 13.54
C ASP A 38 1.79 18.33 12.71
N LEU A 39 1.58 18.18 11.40
CA LEU A 39 1.15 19.28 10.53
C LEU A 39 -0.21 19.84 10.92
N ALA A 40 -1.18 19.00 11.31
CA ALA A 40 -2.47 19.47 11.79
C ALA A 40 -2.36 20.36 13.05
N ALA A 41 -1.25 20.28 13.79
CA ALA A 41 -0.98 21.17 14.91
C ALA A 41 -0.28 22.46 14.47
N VAL A 42 0.78 22.39 13.66
CA VAL A 42 1.68 23.54 13.40
C VAL A 42 1.58 24.16 12.01
N PHE A 43 1.06 23.43 11.02
CA PHE A 43 0.85 23.96 9.68
C PHE A 43 -0.28 23.21 8.92
N PRO A 44 -1.55 23.35 9.35
CA PRO A 44 -2.67 22.56 8.82
C PRO A 44 -2.85 22.71 7.30
N GLU A 45 -2.60 23.89 6.77
CA GLU A 45 -2.83 24.26 5.37
C GLU A 45 -1.79 23.67 4.40
N PHE A 46 -0.67 23.14 4.93
CA PHE A 46 0.44 22.67 4.11
C PHE A 46 0.00 21.62 3.07
N THR A 47 -0.87 20.69 3.46
CA THR A 47 -1.29 19.56 2.61
C THR A 47 -2.17 19.97 1.44
N ASP A 48 -2.74 21.17 1.47
CA ASP A 48 -3.51 21.73 0.36
C ASP A 48 -2.59 22.31 -0.73
N LEU A 49 -1.34 22.61 -0.37
CA LEU A 49 -0.32 23.17 -1.26
C LEU A 49 0.60 22.09 -1.82
N TYR A 50 1.11 21.22 -0.95
CA TYR A 50 2.08 20.19 -1.31
C TYR A 50 1.71 18.83 -0.74
N SER A 51 1.86 17.80 -1.58
CA SER A 51 1.85 16.43 -1.07
C SER A 51 3.13 16.16 -0.27
N ILE A 52 2.99 15.57 0.92
CA ILE A 52 4.12 15.10 1.75
C ILE A 52 4.96 14.02 1.05
N ASN A 53 4.44 13.42 -0.03
CA ASN A 53 5.16 12.43 -0.84
C ASN A 53 5.91 13.05 -2.02
N SER A 54 5.66 14.32 -2.33
CA SER A 54 6.33 15.01 -3.43
C SER A 54 7.76 15.39 -3.03
N ALA A 55 8.67 15.43 -4.01
CA ALA A 55 10.06 15.83 -3.76
C ALA A 55 10.16 17.25 -3.17
N ALA A 56 9.33 18.18 -3.67
CA ALA A 56 9.23 19.54 -3.14
C ALA A 56 8.68 19.56 -1.71
N GLY A 57 7.55 18.90 -1.46
CA GLY A 57 6.95 18.83 -0.13
C GLY A 57 7.89 18.23 0.92
N MET A 58 8.56 17.12 0.59
CA MET A 58 9.56 16.54 1.48
C MET A 58 10.74 17.47 1.74
N ALA A 59 11.21 18.23 0.74
CA ALA A 59 12.31 19.17 0.93
C ALA A 59 11.92 20.33 1.86
N ILE A 60 10.73 20.92 1.64
CA ILE A 60 10.20 21.99 2.50
C ILE A 60 10.03 21.50 3.94
N LEU A 61 9.41 20.33 4.13
CA LEU A 61 9.18 19.78 5.47
C LEU A 61 10.48 19.34 6.15
N TYR A 62 11.47 18.86 5.40
CA TYR A 62 12.76 18.48 5.97
C TYR A 62 13.55 19.71 6.46
N GLU A 63 13.57 20.78 5.67
CA GLU A 63 14.40 21.96 5.98
C GLU A 63 13.70 22.94 6.92
N TYR A 64 12.43 23.24 6.68
CA TYR A 64 11.70 24.33 7.36
C TYR A 64 10.60 23.83 8.30
N ALA A 65 9.77 22.87 7.86
CA ALA A 65 8.70 22.20 8.64
C ALA A 65 7.55 23.07 9.21
N THR A 66 7.79 24.34 9.54
CA THR A 66 6.85 25.24 10.23
C THR A 66 6.67 26.56 9.49
N PRO A 67 5.53 27.26 9.65
CA PRO A 67 5.31 28.56 8.99
C PRO A 67 6.38 29.58 9.34
N TYR A 68 6.73 29.69 10.63
CA TYR A 68 7.79 30.58 11.10
C TYR A 68 9.14 30.32 10.42
N SER A 69 9.55 29.05 10.29
CA SER A 69 10.81 28.71 9.64
C SER A 69 10.79 28.99 8.13
N ILE A 70 9.64 28.85 7.48
CA ILE A 70 9.44 29.17 6.06
C ILE A 70 9.61 30.67 5.84
N LEU A 71 8.94 31.50 6.65
CA LEU A 71 9.02 32.96 6.54
C LEU A 71 10.45 33.47 6.79
N ASN A 72 11.13 32.96 7.81
CA ASN A 72 12.52 33.35 8.11
C ASN A 72 13.52 32.90 7.06
N ALA A 73 13.28 31.77 6.38
CA ALA A 73 14.15 31.34 5.29
C ALA A 73 14.07 32.28 4.09
N GLY A 74 12.89 32.86 3.85
CA GLY A 74 12.64 33.72 2.69
C GLY A 74 12.53 32.92 1.39
N ILE A 75 11.96 33.58 0.38
CA ILE A 75 11.57 32.94 -0.88
C ILE A 75 12.76 32.34 -1.66
N ASP A 76 13.90 33.02 -1.68
CA ASP A 76 15.08 32.59 -2.45
C ASP A 76 15.65 31.27 -1.96
N ASN A 77 15.70 31.07 -0.64
CA ASN A 77 16.18 29.82 -0.05
C ASN A 77 15.20 28.67 -0.32
N ILE A 78 13.90 28.92 -0.22
CA ILE A 78 12.87 27.92 -0.54
C ILE A 78 12.97 27.50 -2.01
N ILE A 79 13.11 28.47 -2.93
CA ILE A 79 13.32 28.20 -4.36
C ILE A 79 14.54 27.32 -4.56
N LYS A 80 15.68 27.63 -3.92
CA LYS A 80 16.91 26.85 -4.04
C LYS A 80 16.71 25.39 -3.60
N SER A 81 16.04 25.17 -2.48
CA SER A 81 15.81 23.84 -1.92
C SER A 81 14.83 23.02 -2.77
N ILE A 82 13.73 23.63 -3.21
CA ILE A 82 12.76 22.99 -4.09
C ILE A 82 13.39 22.67 -5.45
N LYS A 83 14.09 23.63 -6.08
CA LYS A 83 14.74 23.44 -7.39
C LYS A 83 15.69 22.25 -7.38
N LYS A 84 16.47 22.08 -6.29
CA LYS A 84 17.36 20.93 -6.11
C LYS A 84 16.57 19.62 -5.99
N ALA A 85 15.52 19.59 -5.17
CA ALA A 85 14.76 18.37 -4.90
C ALA A 85 13.89 17.93 -6.09
N SER A 86 13.20 18.86 -6.76
CA SER A 86 12.30 18.60 -7.87
C SER A 86 12.97 18.60 -9.24
N LYS A 87 14.31 18.71 -9.29
CA LYS A 87 15.09 18.81 -10.53
C LYS A 87 14.64 19.95 -11.45
N GLY A 88 14.25 21.07 -10.86
CA GLY A 88 13.77 22.26 -11.59
C GLY A 88 12.27 22.25 -11.93
N HIS A 89 11.51 21.22 -11.55
CA HIS A 89 10.06 21.21 -11.73
C HIS A 89 9.37 21.90 -10.54
N TYR A 90 9.09 23.19 -10.66
CA TYR A 90 8.30 23.94 -9.68
C TYR A 90 7.64 25.16 -10.35
N ARG A 91 6.61 25.70 -9.71
CA ARG A 91 5.94 26.93 -10.10
C ARG A 91 6.23 28.00 -9.06
N ILE A 92 6.54 29.21 -9.50
CA ILE A 92 6.82 30.33 -8.60
C ILE A 92 5.54 30.72 -7.87
N GLU A 93 4.38 30.59 -8.54
CA GLU A 93 3.07 30.85 -7.98
C GLU A 93 2.77 29.96 -6.75
N ASP A 94 3.15 28.68 -6.80
CA ASP A 94 2.96 27.75 -5.68
C ASP A 94 3.83 28.15 -4.46
N ILE A 95 5.03 28.68 -4.72
CA ILE A 95 5.94 29.15 -3.67
C ILE A 95 5.44 30.46 -3.05
N ASN A 96 4.95 31.40 -3.87
CA ASN A 96 4.33 32.62 -3.37
C ASN A 96 3.12 32.29 -2.49
N ARG A 97 2.28 31.35 -2.94
CA ARG A 97 1.14 30.86 -2.17
C ARG A 97 1.57 30.19 -0.86
N LEU A 98 2.69 29.46 -0.85
CA LEU A 98 3.28 28.92 0.38
C LEU A 98 3.67 30.01 1.37
N MET A 99 4.32 31.08 0.90
CA MET A 99 4.70 32.22 1.74
C MET A 99 3.46 32.90 2.34
N GLU A 100 2.48 33.23 1.49
CA GLU A 100 1.22 33.85 1.93
C GLU A 100 0.45 32.98 2.92
N THR A 101 0.40 31.67 2.68
CA THR A 101 -0.26 30.71 3.58
C THR A 101 0.50 30.58 4.90
N ALA A 102 1.83 30.66 4.88
CA ALA A 102 2.64 30.64 6.09
C ALA A 102 2.46 31.91 6.95
N GLU A 103 2.29 33.09 6.33
CA GLU A 103 1.99 34.34 7.04
C GLU A 103 0.64 34.29 7.76
N ASN A 104 -0.36 33.64 7.15
CA ASN A 104 -1.73 33.59 7.65
C ASN A 104 -2.10 32.26 8.32
N SER A 105 -1.12 31.37 8.59
CA SER A 105 -1.40 30.04 9.11
C SER A 105 -1.97 30.11 10.53
N ILE A 106 -2.97 29.27 10.80
CA ILE A 106 -3.61 29.16 12.12
C ILE A 106 -2.89 28.17 13.06
N GLY A 107 -1.78 27.57 12.60
CA GLY A 107 -1.02 26.59 13.37
C GLY A 107 -0.47 27.16 14.68
N ILE A 108 -0.30 26.30 15.68
CA ILE A 108 0.30 26.72 16.95
C ILE A 108 1.78 27.08 16.74
N PRO A 109 2.29 28.14 17.40
CA PRO A 109 3.70 28.49 17.30
C PRO A 109 4.61 27.38 17.87
N ASP A 110 5.56 26.91 17.07
CA ASP A 110 6.58 25.93 17.48
C ASP A 110 7.83 26.63 18.06
N LYS A 111 7.67 27.31 19.20
CA LYS A 111 8.72 28.19 19.77
C LYS A 111 10.01 27.47 20.12
N ASP A 112 9.92 26.20 20.52
CA ASP A 112 11.06 25.38 20.95
C ASP A 112 11.53 24.40 19.85
N ASP A 113 11.07 24.59 18.59
CA ASP A 113 11.42 23.76 17.43
C ASP A 113 11.10 22.25 17.59
N ALA A 114 10.20 21.89 18.51
CA ALA A 114 9.87 20.51 18.83
C ALA A 114 9.12 19.81 17.70
N TYR A 115 8.12 20.48 17.10
CA TYR A 115 7.39 19.93 15.95
C TYR A 115 8.27 19.89 14.71
N LYS A 116 9.08 20.93 14.48
CA LYS A 116 10.07 20.95 13.42
C LYS A 116 11.02 19.76 13.49
N PHE A 117 11.54 19.45 14.67
CA PHE A 117 12.38 18.28 14.88
C PHE A 117 11.64 16.97 14.57
N LYS A 118 10.42 16.79 15.10
CA LYS A 118 9.60 15.59 14.85
C LYS A 118 9.26 15.38 13.37
N ILE A 119 8.81 16.44 12.70
CA ILE A 119 8.46 16.42 11.27
C ILE A 119 9.70 16.08 10.45
N ARG A 120 10.84 16.76 10.69
CA ARG A 120 12.10 16.47 9.99
C ARG A 120 12.52 15.01 10.16
N MET A 121 12.48 14.48 11.39
CA MET A 121 12.83 13.10 11.70
C MET A 121 11.92 12.13 10.94
N ASN A 122 10.61 12.34 10.96
CA ASN A 122 9.65 11.49 10.26
C ASN A 122 9.77 11.60 8.73
N ILE A 123 10.13 12.77 8.18
CA ILE A 123 10.42 12.92 6.75
C ILE A 123 11.66 12.12 6.33
N SER A 124 12.71 12.12 7.15
CA SER A 124 13.89 11.27 6.89
C SER A 124 13.50 9.79 6.86
N ARG A 125 12.78 9.34 7.90
CA ARG A 125 12.30 7.95 8.00
C ARG A 125 11.40 7.58 6.82
N LEU A 126 10.50 8.47 6.40
CA LEU A 126 9.63 8.25 5.26
C LEU A 126 10.43 8.05 3.97
N ARG A 127 11.46 8.86 3.74
CA ARG A 127 12.34 8.73 2.57
C ARG A 127 13.08 7.40 2.57
N ASP A 128 13.63 7.01 3.70
CA ASP A 128 14.37 5.74 3.83
C ASP A 128 13.44 4.53 3.58
N GLU A 129 12.25 4.54 4.18
CA GLU A 129 11.26 3.47 3.98
C GLU A 129 10.74 3.40 2.54
N MET A 130 10.56 4.55 1.87
CA MET A 130 10.20 4.58 0.45
C MET A 130 11.31 3.99 -0.45
N ASN A 131 12.57 4.25 -0.12
CA ASN A 131 13.71 3.64 -0.82
C ASN A 131 13.78 2.13 -0.56
N ASN A 132 13.58 1.70 0.69
CA ASN A 132 13.52 0.29 1.06
C ASN A 132 12.39 -0.43 0.32
N LEU A 133 11.20 0.17 0.24
CA LEU A 133 10.07 -0.37 -0.51
C LEU A 133 10.45 -0.61 -1.98
N LYS A 134 11.06 0.38 -2.62
CA LYS A 134 11.50 0.25 -4.02
C LYS A 134 12.53 -0.86 -4.20
N ASN A 135 13.50 -0.98 -3.28
CA ASN A 135 14.51 -2.04 -3.33
C ASN A 135 13.88 -3.43 -3.18
N ILE A 136 12.94 -3.58 -2.24
CA ILE A 136 12.19 -4.82 -2.03
C ILE A 136 11.36 -5.18 -3.26
N GLU A 137 10.67 -4.21 -3.88
CA GLU A 137 9.87 -4.44 -5.08
C GLU A 137 10.74 -4.88 -6.26
N ASN A 138 11.91 -4.26 -6.45
CA ASN A 138 12.87 -4.67 -7.47
C ASN A 138 13.35 -6.12 -7.23
N GLU A 139 13.57 -6.51 -5.97
CA GLU A 139 13.99 -7.86 -5.61
C GLU A 139 12.87 -8.90 -5.83
N ILE A 140 11.62 -8.53 -5.56
CA ILE A 140 10.46 -9.38 -5.89
C ILE A 140 10.39 -9.60 -7.39
N ILE A 141 10.52 -8.52 -8.18
CA ILE A 141 10.49 -8.58 -9.64
C ILE A 141 11.63 -9.47 -10.15
N SER A 142 12.88 -9.21 -9.73
CA SER A 142 14.07 -9.93 -10.22
C SER A 142 13.95 -11.44 -10.01
N ARG A 143 13.41 -11.88 -8.87
CA ARG A 143 13.22 -13.30 -8.53
C ARG A 143 12.01 -13.95 -9.20
N SER A 144 11.07 -13.16 -9.71
CA SER A 144 9.79 -13.66 -10.21
C SER A 144 9.66 -13.64 -11.73
N SER A 145 10.48 -12.88 -12.45
CA SER A 145 10.35 -12.68 -13.91
C SER A 145 10.40 -13.97 -14.74
N ASN A 146 11.10 -15.02 -14.26
CA ASN A 146 11.21 -16.30 -14.97
C ASN A 146 10.23 -17.37 -14.47
N ASN A 147 9.33 -17.03 -13.54
CA ASN A 147 8.35 -17.98 -13.01
C ASN A 147 7.11 -18.01 -13.93
N GLY A 148 6.81 -19.19 -14.48
CA GLY A 148 5.68 -19.39 -15.40
C GLY A 148 4.32 -19.03 -14.80
N ASP A 149 4.07 -19.42 -13.54
CA ASP A 149 2.81 -19.11 -12.86
C ASP A 149 2.64 -17.60 -12.62
N VAL A 150 3.73 -16.92 -12.27
CA VAL A 150 3.74 -15.46 -12.11
C VAL A 150 3.47 -14.76 -13.45
N ASN A 151 4.07 -15.24 -14.53
CA ASN A 151 3.85 -14.69 -15.87
C ASN A 151 2.41 -14.93 -16.36
N ASN A 152 1.86 -16.12 -16.13
CA ASN A 152 0.47 -16.45 -16.44
C ASN A 152 -0.51 -15.48 -15.74
N LEU A 153 -0.28 -15.20 -14.46
CA LEU A 153 -1.07 -14.21 -13.73
C LEU A 153 -0.88 -12.79 -14.25
N THR A 154 0.36 -12.37 -14.50
CA THR A 154 0.67 -11.02 -14.97
C THR A 154 0.08 -10.72 -16.35
N ASN A 155 -0.17 -11.75 -17.17
CA ASN A 155 -0.84 -11.62 -18.46
C ASN A 155 -2.34 -11.27 -18.34
N LEU A 156 -2.95 -11.46 -17.17
CA LEU A 156 -4.31 -10.98 -16.92
C LEU A 156 -4.29 -9.45 -16.91
N ARG A 157 -4.98 -8.83 -17.88
CA ARG A 157 -5.10 -7.37 -17.96
C ARG A 157 -5.55 -6.79 -16.62
N GLY A 158 -4.69 -5.97 -16.00
CA GLY A 158 -4.93 -5.36 -14.70
C GLY A 158 -4.26 -6.06 -13.52
N LEU A 159 -3.54 -7.16 -13.72
CA LEU A 159 -2.76 -7.84 -12.69
C LEU A 159 -1.27 -7.56 -12.85
N GLY A 160 -0.67 -6.90 -11.87
CA GLY A 160 0.76 -6.53 -11.91
C GLY A 160 1.66 -7.62 -11.33
N ILE A 161 2.91 -7.67 -11.81
CA ILE A 161 3.92 -8.68 -11.42
C ILE A 161 4.13 -8.81 -9.91
N ILE A 162 4.09 -7.71 -9.15
CA ILE A 162 4.26 -7.74 -7.69
C ILE A 162 3.14 -8.56 -7.05
N ASN A 163 1.88 -8.28 -7.39
CA ASN A 163 0.75 -9.02 -6.82
C ASN A 163 0.72 -10.47 -7.30
N SER A 164 1.04 -10.72 -8.57
CA SER A 164 1.22 -12.08 -9.11
C SER A 164 2.26 -12.87 -8.31
N ALA A 165 3.43 -12.28 -8.06
CA ALA A 165 4.51 -12.87 -7.27
C ALA A 165 4.09 -13.16 -5.82
N ILE A 166 3.40 -12.22 -5.16
CA ILE A 166 2.88 -12.42 -3.81
C ILE A 166 1.88 -13.58 -3.79
N ILE A 167 0.92 -13.61 -4.72
CA ILE A 167 -0.10 -14.67 -4.80
C ILE A 167 0.56 -16.04 -4.98
N VAL A 168 1.42 -16.20 -5.99
CA VAL A 168 2.12 -17.47 -6.27
C VAL A 168 2.98 -17.89 -5.08
N SER A 169 3.71 -16.96 -4.45
CA SER A 169 4.60 -17.28 -3.33
C SER A 169 3.87 -17.69 -2.05
N GLU A 170 2.68 -17.14 -1.79
CA GLU A 170 1.86 -17.45 -0.61
C GLU A 170 0.98 -18.71 -0.81
N ILE A 171 0.64 -19.03 -2.06
CA ILE A 171 0.03 -20.32 -2.44
C ILE A 171 1.08 -21.42 -2.34
N GLY A 172 2.27 -21.23 -2.90
CA GLY A 172 3.28 -22.28 -3.01
C GLY A 172 2.83 -23.37 -3.98
N ASN A 173 2.89 -24.64 -3.56
CA ASN A 173 2.41 -25.74 -4.40
C ASN A 173 0.87 -25.77 -4.43
N ILE A 174 0.25 -25.56 -5.60
CA ILE A 174 -1.22 -25.57 -5.74
C ILE A 174 -1.84 -26.92 -5.38
N GLU A 175 -1.12 -28.03 -5.56
CA GLU A 175 -1.58 -29.41 -5.29
C GLU A 175 -1.81 -29.70 -3.81
N GLN A 176 -1.39 -28.81 -2.90
CA GLN A 176 -1.72 -28.94 -1.48
C GLN A 176 -3.20 -28.65 -1.19
N PHE A 177 -3.95 -28.10 -2.16
CA PHE A 177 -5.36 -27.79 -2.03
C PHE A 177 -6.20 -28.81 -2.81
N GLU A 178 -7.03 -29.59 -2.10
CA GLU A 178 -7.93 -30.60 -2.70
C GLU A 178 -9.01 -30.00 -3.61
N SER A 179 -9.23 -28.68 -3.55
CA SER A 179 -10.17 -27.96 -4.41
C SER A 179 -9.93 -26.45 -4.37
N ALA A 180 -10.41 -25.74 -5.39
CA ALA A 180 -10.49 -24.28 -5.39
C ALA A 180 -11.20 -23.71 -4.14
N LEU A 181 -12.18 -24.43 -3.57
CA LEU A 181 -12.87 -24.00 -2.36
C LEU A 181 -11.94 -24.02 -1.13
N LYS A 182 -11.04 -25.00 -1.02
CA LYS A 182 -10.02 -25.06 0.04
C LYS A 182 -9.04 -23.89 -0.08
N LEU A 183 -8.60 -23.57 -1.31
CA LEU A 183 -7.77 -22.39 -1.55
C LEU A 183 -8.49 -21.08 -1.19
N GLN A 184 -9.77 -20.94 -1.56
CA GLN A 184 -10.60 -19.80 -1.15
C GLN A 184 -10.75 -19.67 0.37
N SER A 185 -10.87 -20.80 1.07
CA SER A 185 -10.91 -20.83 2.54
C SER A 185 -9.56 -20.42 3.14
N TYR A 186 -8.44 -20.93 2.62
CA TYR A 186 -7.08 -20.56 3.05
C TYR A 186 -6.79 -19.06 2.87
N ALA A 187 -7.27 -18.46 1.77
CA ALA A 187 -7.21 -17.02 1.52
C ALA A 187 -8.23 -16.20 2.35
N GLY A 188 -9.07 -16.84 3.16
CA GLY A 188 -10.12 -16.21 3.95
C GLY A 188 -11.17 -15.50 3.10
N LYS A 189 -11.51 -16.05 1.92
CA LYS A 189 -12.60 -15.55 1.06
C LYS A 189 -13.85 -16.41 1.18
N CYS A 190 -13.80 -17.59 1.79
CA CYS A 190 -15.00 -18.36 2.15
C CYS A 190 -15.64 -17.79 3.43
N PRO A 191 -16.98 -17.69 3.55
CA PRO A 191 -17.61 -17.37 4.82
C PRO A 191 -17.33 -18.44 5.89
N ASP A 192 -17.12 -18.02 7.14
CA ASP A 192 -17.18 -18.94 8.27
C ASP A 192 -18.61 -19.44 8.43
N ILE A 193 -18.75 -20.75 8.48
CA ILE A 193 -20.04 -21.43 8.68
C ILE A 193 -19.99 -22.07 10.07
N GLU A 194 -20.86 -21.62 10.95
CA GLU A 194 -21.09 -22.29 12.23
C GLU A 194 -22.49 -22.90 12.20
N GLY A 195 -22.62 -24.13 12.67
CA GLY A 195 -23.90 -24.82 12.73
C GLY A 195 -24.00 -25.71 13.96
N SER A 196 -25.13 -25.57 14.66
CA SER A 196 -25.60 -26.56 15.64
C SER A 196 -27.04 -26.94 15.28
N GLY A 197 -27.41 -28.21 15.44
CA GLY A 197 -28.80 -28.66 15.23
C GLY A 197 -29.35 -28.52 13.81
N GLY A 198 -28.53 -28.72 12.76
CA GLY A 198 -28.99 -28.76 11.37
C GLY A 198 -29.25 -27.41 10.70
N LYS A 199 -28.96 -26.29 11.36
CA LYS A 199 -28.99 -24.94 10.77
C LYS A 199 -27.56 -24.39 10.68
N THR A 200 -27.18 -23.92 9.49
CA THR A 200 -25.90 -23.28 9.24
C THR A 200 -26.08 -21.76 9.16
N HIS A 201 -25.30 -21.03 9.94
CA HIS A 201 -25.27 -19.57 9.94
C HIS A 201 -23.89 -19.07 9.50
N SER A 202 -23.85 -18.06 8.64
CA SER A 202 -22.60 -17.41 8.25
C SER A 202 -22.19 -16.38 9.29
N LYS A 203 -21.01 -16.55 9.89
CA LYS A 203 -20.47 -15.65 10.94
C LYS A 203 -19.64 -14.48 10.39
N GLY A 204 -19.53 -14.33 9.07
CA GLY A 204 -18.68 -13.33 8.42
C GLY A 204 -17.40 -13.92 7.85
N ILE A 205 -16.35 -13.11 7.76
CA ILE A 205 -15.06 -13.52 7.17
C ILE A 205 -14.19 -14.20 8.23
N THR A 206 -13.64 -15.37 7.91
CA THR A 206 -12.75 -16.13 8.80
C THR A 206 -11.51 -15.34 9.21
N HIS A 207 -11.19 -15.37 10.51
CA HIS A 207 -9.97 -14.78 11.08
C HIS A 207 -8.73 -15.68 10.88
N VAL A 208 -8.93 -16.99 10.74
CA VAL A 208 -7.89 -17.96 10.37
C VAL A 208 -7.71 -17.93 8.85
N ARG A 209 -6.72 -17.16 8.39
CA ARG A 209 -6.40 -17.03 6.96
C ARG A 209 -4.95 -16.66 6.73
N ASN A 210 -4.45 -16.93 5.53
CA ASN A 210 -3.25 -16.27 5.05
C ASN A 210 -3.56 -14.81 4.70
N LYS A 211 -3.24 -13.89 5.61
CA LYS A 211 -3.53 -12.44 5.45
C LYS A 211 -2.83 -11.82 4.24
N PHE A 212 -1.65 -12.32 3.86
CA PHE A 212 -0.88 -11.78 2.74
C PHE A 212 -1.53 -12.17 1.41
N LEU A 213 -1.88 -13.45 1.26
CA LEU A 213 -2.68 -13.92 0.12
C LEU A 213 -4.03 -13.21 0.05
N SER A 214 -4.73 -13.08 1.19
CA SER A 214 -6.05 -12.43 1.24
C SER A 214 -6.03 -10.99 0.77
N ASN A 215 -4.99 -10.23 1.15
CA ASN A 215 -4.81 -8.84 0.75
C ASN A 215 -4.42 -8.74 -0.73
N ALA A 216 -3.43 -9.53 -1.17
CA ALA A 216 -2.95 -9.52 -2.55
C ALA A 216 -4.08 -9.84 -3.54
N VAL A 217 -4.89 -10.87 -3.26
CA VAL A 217 -6.05 -11.25 -4.09
C VAL A 217 -7.13 -10.17 -4.09
N TYR A 218 -7.33 -9.45 -2.98
CA TYR A 218 -8.30 -8.36 -2.91
C TYR A 218 -7.86 -7.13 -3.70
N GLU A 219 -6.61 -6.70 -3.55
CA GLU A 219 -6.01 -5.62 -4.34
C GLU A 219 -6.01 -5.95 -5.83
N SER A 220 -5.73 -7.21 -6.15
CA SER A 220 -5.79 -7.73 -7.52
C SER A 220 -7.20 -7.69 -8.09
N ALA A 221 -8.21 -8.08 -7.31
CA ALA A 221 -9.61 -7.99 -7.72
C ALA A 221 -10.04 -6.55 -8.03
N ILE A 222 -9.64 -5.57 -7.21
CA ILE A 222 -9.88 -4.15 -7.49
C ILE A 222 -9.24 -3.75 -8.81
N SER A 223 -7.95 -4.07 -8.98
CA SER A 223 -7.19 -3.67 -10.17
C SER A 223 -7.74 -4.30 -11.46
N LEU A 224 -8.13 -5.58 -11.44
CA LEU A 224 -8.77 -6.27 -12.56
C LEU A 224 -10.08 -5.58 -12.99
N VAL A 225 -10.91 -5.18 -12.02
CA VAL A 225 -12.17 -4.47 -12.28
C VAL A 225 -11.90 -3.06 -12.82
N MET A 226 -10.98 -2.30 -12.22
CA MET A 226 -10.63 -0.95 -12.68
C MET A 226 -10.09 -0.95 -14.12
N ASN A 227 -9.36 -1.99 -14.49
CA ASN A 227 -8.83 -2.18 -15.84
C ASN A 227 -9.82 -2.83 -16.82
N LYS A 228 -11.09 -3.02 -16.40
CA LYS A 228 -12.17 -3.60 -17.21
C LYS A 228 -11.81 -4.95 -17.81
N ASN A 229 -11.12 -5.80 -17.03
CA ASN A 229 -10.95 -7.19 -17.42
C ASN A 229 -12.32 -7.87 -17.50
N LYS A 230 -12.74 -8.31 -18.68
CA LYS A 230 -14.12 -8.71 -19.00
C LYS A 230 -14.70 -9.66 -17.95
N GLU A 231 -14.02 -10.77 -17.68
CA GLU A 231 -14.48 -11.81 -16.77
C GLU A 231 -14.76 -11.26 -15.36
N PHE A 232 -13.80 -10.53 -14.79
CA PHE A 232 -13.88 -10.02 -13.43
C PHE A 232 -14.81 -8.81 -13.30
N TYR A 233 -14.84 -7.96 -14.34
CA TYR A 233 -15.71 -6.80 -14.43
C TYR A 233 -17.19 -7.19 -14.50
N ASP A 234 -17.53 -8.22 -15.27
CA ASP A 234 -18.90 -8.72 -15.39
C ASP A 234 -19.40 -9.30 -14.06
N ILE A 235 -18.54 -10.03 -13.33
CA ILE A 235 -18.86 -10.53 -11.99
C ILE A 235 -19.09 -9.38 -11.02
N PHE A 236 -18.23 -8.37 -11.03
CA PHE A 236 -18.39 -7.19 -10.18
C PHE A 236 -19.75 -6.53 -10.43
N ASN A 237 -20.08 -6.21 -11.68
CA ASN A 237 -21.35 -5.57 -12.04
C ASN A 237 -22.56 -6.42 -11.70
N ARG A 238 -22.47 -7.75 -11.86
CA ARG A 238 -23.54 -8.67 -11.46
C ARG A 238 -23.80 -8.61 -9.96
N GLU A 239 -22.77 -8.52 -9.13
CA GLU A 239 -22.93 -8.41 -7.68
C GLU A 239 -23.45 -7.03 -7.26
N ILE A 240 -23.03 -5.95 -7.94
CA ILE A 240 -23.61 -4.61 -7.76
C ILE A 240 -25.09 -4.58 -8.15
N GLY A 241 -25.48 -5.25 -9.25
CA GLY A 241 -26.89 -5.38 -9.66
C GLY A 241 -27.76 -6.11 -8.65
N LYS A 242 -27.17 -6.96 -7.80
CA LYS A 242 -27.82 -7.59 -6.64
C LYS A 242 -27.89 -6.69 -5.40
N LYS A 243 -27.60 -5.39 -5.53
CA LYS A 243 -27.55 -4.40 -4.45
C LYS A 243 -26.51 -4.71 -3.36
N LYS A 244 -25.43 -5.41 -3.71
CA LYS A 244 -24.30 -5.62 -2.77
C LYS A 244 -23.40 -4.39 -2.71
N SER A 245 -22.72 -4.22 -1.59
CA SER A 245 -21.67 -3.20 -1.45
C SER A 245 -20.47 -3.49 -2.36
N ASN A 246 -19.69 -2.46 -2.69
CA ASN A 246 -18.43 -2.61 -3.44
C ASN A 246 -17.49 -3.63 -2.81
N VAL A 247 -17.37 -3.63 -1.48
CA VAL A 247 -16.53 -4.58 -0.73
C VAL A 247 -16.99 -6.02 -0.98
N GLN A 248 -18.30 -6.29 -0.90
CA GLN A 248 -18.85 -7.63 -1.16
C GLN A 248 -18.67 -8.05 -2.62
N ALA A 249 -18.80 -7.12 -3.57
CA ALA A 249 -18.57 -7.38 -4.98
C ALA A 249 -17.09 -7.73 -5.24
N TYR A 250 -16.13 -6.99 -4.67
CA TYR A 250 -14.71 -7.32 -4.77
C TYR A 250 -14.37 -8.66 -4.11
N ILE A 251 -15.01 -9.03 -3.01
CA ILE A 251 -14.84 -10.37 -2.40
C ILE A 251 -15.31 -11.46 -3.38
N ALA A 252 -16.40 -11.26 -4.11
CA ALA A 252 -16.85 -12.22 -5.12
C ALA A 252 -15.85 -12.33 -6.29
N VAL A 253 -15.28 -11.21 -6.73
CA VAL A 253 -14.21 -11.18 -7.73
C VAL A 253 -12.95 -11.90 -7.21
N SER A 254 -12.56 -11.66 -5.96
CA SER A 254 -11.45 -12.38 -5.31
C SER A 254 -11.66 -13.90 -5.29
N LYS A 255 -12.88 -14.37 -4.99
CA LYS A 255 -13.22 -15.80 -5.08
C LYS A 255 -13.05 -16.33 -6.49
N ARG A 256 -13.53 -15.58 -7.49
CA ARG A 256 -13.36 -15.97 -8.89
C ARG A 256 -11.89 -16.04 -9.28
N LEU A 257 -11.08 -15.05 -8.89
CA LEU A 257 -9.64 -15.04 -9.17
C LEU A 257 -8.96 -16.28 -8.58
N LEU A 258 -9.27 -16.65 -7.34
CA LEU A 258 -8.74 -17.88 -6.73
C LEU A 258 -9.22 -19.14 -7.43
N PHE A 259 -10.43 -19.14 -7.99
CA PHE A 259 -10.90 -20.24 -8.84
C PHE A 259 -10.18 -20.27 -10.19
N HIS A 260 -9.85 -19.12 -10.76
CA HIS A 260 -9.09 -19.04 -12.02
C HIS A 260 -7.63 -19.48 -11.83
N ILE A 261 -7.06 -19.26 -10.65
CA ILE A 261 -5.70 -19.70 -10.28
C ILE A 261 -5.62 -21.23 -10.11
N TYR A 262 -6.69 -21.86 -9.62
CA TYR A 262 -6.77 -23.30 -9.37
C TYR A 262 -7.15 -24.07 -10.63
#